data_AF-A0A7Y2U804-F1
#
_entry.id   AF-A0A7Y2U804-F1
#
_cell.length_a   1.000
_cell.length_b   1.000
_cell.length_c   1.000
_cell.angle_alpha   90.00
_cell.angle_beta   90.00
_cell.angle_gamma   90.00
#
_symmetry.space_group_name_H-M   'P 1'
#
loop_
_entity.id
_entity.type
_entity.pdbx_description
1 polymer ?
#
loop_
_entity_poly.entity_id
_entity_poly.type
_entity_poly.pdbx_seq_one_letter_code
_entity_poly.pdbx_strand_id
1 'polypeptide(L)' 'MRCIQCGSLKDKVIDSRMSKDGTTTRRRRVCLACDYRYTTYEQIERTELQVVKRDGTRESLNREKIFRGLVKACEKRPV' A
#
# COMPACT_ATOMS: atom_id res chain seq x y z
N MET A 1 -7.08 -12.29 11.66
CA MET A 1 -6.64 -12.87 10.37
C MET A 1 -7.24 -14.26 10.26
N ARG A 2 -7.57 -14.74 9.06
CA ARG A 2 -8.16 -16.08 8.91
C ARG A 2 -7.08 -17.16 9.10
N CYS A 3 -7.28 -18.07 10.04
CA CYS A 3 -6.36 -19.18 10.27
C CYS A 3 -6.33 -20.11 9.05
N ILE A 4 -5.13 -20.43 8.56
CA ILE A 4 -4.94 -21.33 7.40
C ILE A 4 -5.28 -22.79 7.71
N GLN A 5 -5.31 -23.19 8.98
CA GLN A 5 -5.55 -24.58 9.38
C GLN A 5 -7.03 -24.88 9.63
N CYS A 6 -7.73 -24.02 10.39
CA CYS A 6 -9.12 -24.27 10.79
C CYS A 6 -10.12 -23.21 10.27
N GLY A 7 -9.64 -22.17 9.58
CA GLY A 7 -10.50 -21.12 9.03
C GLY A 7 -11.08 -20.12 10.04
N SER A 8 -10.80 -20.27 11.34
CA SER A 8 -11.25 -19.33 12.38
C SER A 8 -10.66 -17.93 12.20
N LEU A 9 -11.42 -16.90 12.56
CA LEU A 9 -10.99 -15.50 12.55
C LEU A 9 -10.37 -15.04 13.88
N LYS A 10 -10.46 -15.89 14.92
CA LYS A 10 -9.96 -15.58 16.26
C LYS A 10 -8.48 -15.95 16.37
N ASP A 11 -7.64 -14.94 16.48
CA ASP A 11 -6.20 -15.08 16.69
C ASP A 11 -5.68 -14.08 17.74
N LYS A 12 -4.49 -14.36 18.26
CA LYS A 12 -3.76 -13.48 19.19
C LYS A 12 -2.37 -13.21 18.64
N VAL A 13 -1.94 -11.95 18.67
CA VAL A 13 -0.57 -11.54 18.33
C VAL A 13 0.35 -11.87 19.51
N ILE A 14 1.47 -12.54 19.24
CA ILE A 14 2.48 -12.93 20.25
C ILE A 14 3.76 -12.11 20.10
N ASP A 15 4.20 -11.85 18.87
CA ASP A 15 5.45 -11.11 18.60
C ASP A 15 5.21 -10.15 17.43
N SER A 16 5.78 -8.94 17.51
CA SER A 16 5.71 -7.92 16.46
C SER A 16 7.08 -7.33 16.21
N ARG A 17 7.53 -7.33 14.96
CA ARG A 17 8.82 -6.76 14.54
C ARG A 17 8.63 -5.88 13.32
N MET A 18 9.23 -4.70 13.33
CA MET A 18 9.31 -3.85 12.14
C MET A 18 10.47 -4.31 11.25
N SER A 19 10.29 -4.23 9.94
CA SER A 19 11.38 -4.40 8.97
C SER A 19 12.39 -3.24 9.11
N LYS A 20 13.66 -3.49 8.74
CA LYS A 20 14.72 -2.47 8.81
C LYS A 20 14.38 -1.19 8.03
N ASP A 21 13.62 -1.35 6.95
CA ASP A 21 13.20 -0.24 6.09
C ASP A 21 11.94 0.49 6.60
N GLY A 22 11.36 0.08 7.73
CA GLY A 22 10.18 0.68 8.35
C GLY A 22 8.86 0.52 7.57
N THR A 23 8.89 -0.08 6.38
CA THR A 23 7.72 -0.19 5.48
C THR A 23 6.80 -1.37 5.77
N THR A 24 7.29 -2.36 6.53
CA THR A 24 6.59 -3.63 6.76
C THR A 24 6.67 -4.01 8.23
N THR A 25 5.55 -4.47 8.80
CA THR A 25 5.48 -5.05 10.15
C THR A 25 5.21 -6.55 10.05
N ARG A 26 6.13 -7.36 10.57
CA ARG A 26 5.96 -8.81 10.71
C ARG A 26 5.31 -9.11 12.06
N ARG A 27 4.18 -9.80 12.07
CA ARG A 27 3.48 -10.25 13.29
C ARG A 27 3.41 -11.77 13.35
N ARG A 28 3.82 -12.36 14.48
CA ARG A 28 3.59 -13.78 14.79
C ARG A 28 2.29 -13.91 15.55
N ARG A 29 1.36 -14.72 15.04
CA ARG A 29 0.02 -14.92 15.59
C ARG A 29 -0.17 -16.38 15.99
N VAL A 30 -1.06 -16.63 16.95
CA VAL A 30 -1.59 -17.95 17.31
C VAL A 30 -3.10 -17.96 17.16
N CYS A 31 -3.65 -18.99 16.54
CA CYS A 31 -5.09 -19.18 16.46
C CYS A 31 -5.63 -19.60 17.83
N LEU A 32 -6.70 -18.96 18.29
CA LEU A 32 -7.33 -19.28 19.58
C LEU A 32 -8.24 -20.52 19.54
N ALA A 33 -8.46 -21.10 18.35
CA ALA A 33 -9.33 -22.28 18.17
C ALA A 33 -8.55 -23.59 17.99
N CYS A 34 -7.34 -23.55 17.44
CA CYS A 34 -6.53 -24.75 17.17
C CYS A 34 -5.05 -24.61 17.55
N ASP A 35 -4.68 -23.53 18.25
CA ASP A 35 -3.31 -23.22 18.69
C ASP A 35 -2.23 -23.15 17.58
N TYR A 36 -2.67 -23.15 16.32
CA TYR A 36 -1.77 -23.07 15.18
C TYR A 36 -1.11 -21.69 15.10
N ARG A 37 0.22 -21.68 14.91
CA ARG A 37 1.02 -20.45 14.85
C ARG A 37 1.38 -20.10 13.41
N TYR A 38 1.18 -18.84 13.04
CA TYR A 38 1.49 -18.34 11.70
C TYR A 38 2.06 -16.92 11.75
N THR A 39 2.68 -16.50 10.65
CA THR A 39 3.26 -15.17 10.50
C THR A 39 2.45 -14.37 9.49
N THR A 40 2.17 -13.11 9.79
CA THR A 40 1.53 -12.17 8.86
C THR A 40 2.44 -10.98 8.64
N TYR A 41 2.46 -10.49 7.40
CA TYR A 41 3.17 -9.27 7.02
C TYR A 41 2.12 -8.19 6.76
N GLU A 42 2.20 -7.10 7.50
CA GLU A 42 1.38 -5.92 7.33
C GLU A 42 2.25 -4.86 6.63
N GLN A 43 1.78 -4.36 5.50
CA GLN A 43 2.48 -3.34 4.70
C GLN A 43 1.55 -2.17 4.48
N ILE A 44 2.12 -0.96 4.41
CA ILE A 44 1.35 0.21 4.00
C ILE A 44 1.00 0.03 2.52
N GLU A 45 -0.28 -0.15 2.24
CA GLU A 45 -0.79 -0.11 0.88
C GLU A 45 -0.64 1.32 0.36
N ARG A 46 0.24 1.51 -0.63
CA ARG A 46 0.38 2.78 -1.32
C ARG A 46 -0.64 2.82 -2.44
N THR A 47 -1.78 3.45 -2.20
CA THR A 47 -2.73 3.73 -3.27
C THR A 47 -2.05 4.69 -4.26
N GLU A 48 -1.92 4.27 -5.51
CA GLU A 48 -1.49 5.17 -6.58
C GLU A 48 -2.52 6.30 -6.73
N LEU A 49 -2.07 7.55 -6.65
CA LEU A 49 -2.94 8.70 -6.89
C LEU A 49 -3.42 8.65 -8.34
N GLN A 50 -4.73 8.76 -8.55
CA GLN A 50 -5.33 8.86 -9.88
C GLN A 50 -5.85 10.28 -10.13
N VAL A 51 -5.74 10.75 -11.37
CA VAL A 51 -6.26 12.03 -11.83
C VAL A 51 -7.44 11.77 -12.76
N VAL A 52 -8.56 12.44 -12.50
CA VAL A 52 -9.71 12.47 -13.43
C VAL A 52 -9.48 13.62 -14.40
N LYS A 53 -9.35 13.30 -15.68
CA LYS A 53 -9.21 14.29 -16.77
C LYS A 53 -10.56 14.91 -17.10
N ARG A 54 -10.54 16.01 -17.88
CA ARG A 54 -11.76 16.74 -18.27
C ARG A 54 -12.74 15.90 -19.10
N ASP A 55 -12.23 14.91 -19.83
CA ASP A 55 -13.00 13.94 -20.60
C ASP A 55 -13.53 12.77 -19.73
N GLY A 56 -13.30 12.80 -18.42
CA GLY A 56 -13.72 11.77 -17.48
C GLY A 56 -12.77 10.58 -17.38
N THR A 57 -11.71 10.53 -18.18
CA THR A 57 -10.73 9.44 -18.13
C THR A 57 -9.92 9.48 -16.83
N ARG A 58 -9.63 8.30 -16.27
CA ARG A 58 -8.77 8.16 -15.08
C ARG A 58 -7.39 7.71 -15.50
N GLU A 59 -6.38 8.45 -15.07
CA GLU A 59 -4.97 8.14 -15.33
C GLU A 59 -4.22 8.16 -14.01
N SER A 60 -3.18 7.31 -13.86
CA SER A 60 -2.26 7.43 -12.74
C SER A 60 -1.54 8.78 -12.76
N LEU A 61 -1.30 9.34 -11.57
CA LEU A 61 -0.61 10.61 -11.41
C LEU A 61 0.86 10.47 -11.79
N ASN A 62 1.20 10.84 -13.03
CA ASN A 62 2.57 10.89 -13.49
C ASN A 62 3.16 12.30 -13.31
N ARG A 63 4.11 12.45 -12.37
CA ARG A 63 4.77 13.73 -12.05
C ARG A 63 5.57 14.28 -13.23
N GLU A 64 6.25 13.41 -13.98
CA GLU A 64 7.03 13.80 -15.17
C GLU A 64 6.13 14.31 -16.29
N LYS A 65 4.93 13.73 -16.45
CA LYS A 65 3.93 14.21 -17.41
C LYS A 65 3.49 15.64 -17.08
N ILE A 66 3.25 15.93 -15.79
CA ILE A 66 2.88 17.28 -15.33
C ILE A 66 4.03 18.24 -15.57
N PHE A 67 5.25 17.86 -15.20
CA PHE A 67 6.43 18.70 -15.38
C PHE A 67 6.67 19.06 -16.85
N ARG A 68 6.61 18.08 -17.75
CA ARG A 68 6.70 18.33 -19.21
C ARG A 68 5.59 19.27 -19.71
N GLY A 69 4.37 19.10 -19.20
CA GLY A 69 3.25 20.00 -19.51
C GLY A 69 3.51 21.45 -19.07
N LEU A 70 4.08 21.64 -17.88
CA LEU A 70 4.46 22.95 -17.35
C LEU A 70 5.55 23.61 -18.20
N VAL A 71 6.62 22.87 -18.53
CA VAL A 71 7.72 23.38 -19.37
C VAL A 71 7.18 23.83 -20.73
N LYS A 72 6.38 22.98 -21.39
CA LYS A 72 5.77 23.29 -22.69
C LYS A 72 4.85 24.51 -22.64
N ALA A 73 4.12 24.71 -21.54
CA ALA A 73 3.27 25.88 -21.36
C ALA A 73 4.07 27.19 -21.22
N CYS A 74 5.33 27.11 -20.78
CA CYS A 74 6.22 28.27 -20.60
C CYS A 74 7.12 28.55 -21.82
N GLU A 75 7.33 27.61 -22.74
CA GLU A 75 8.25 27.74 -23.89
C GLU A 75 7.99 28.95 -24.80
N LYS A 76 6.74 29.41 -24.93
CA LYS A 76 6.37 30.53 -25.82
C LYS A 76 5.99 31.80 -25.07
N ARG A 77 6.33 31.90 -23.78
CA ARG A 77 6.10 33.13 -23.03
C ARG A 77 7.24 34.12 -23.34
N PRO A 78 6.94 35.31 -23.88
CA PRO A 78 7.90 36.41 -23.87
C PRO A 78 7.97 36.88 -22.41
N VAL A 79 8.98 36.41 -21.69
CA VAL A 79 9.41 37.02 -20.42
C VAL A 79 10.32 38.20 -20.73
#